data_AF-J4KQ76-F1
#
_entry.id   AF-J4KQ76-F1
#
_cell.length_a   1.000
_cell.length_b   1.000
_cell.length_c   1.000
_cell.angle_alpha   90.00
_cell.angle_beta   90.00
_cell.angle_gamma   90.00
#
_symmetry.space_group_name_H-M   'P 1'
#
loop_
_entity.id
_entity.type
_entity.pdbx_description
1 polymer ?
#
loop_
_entity_poly.entity_id
_entity_poly.type
_entity_poly.pdbx_seq_one_letter_code
_entity_poly.pdbx_strand_id
1 'polypeptide(L)'
;MSRLAPIAGFTRSNHITIVCITAMNLNLSASLNATRLLFKPSICLPHHTVSTFNDLPIPLDSVLHARGLKANIRAVVLDKDDCFAYPDAKEVYGPYKNHFEKLRKAYPGRKLLVVSNTSGATTWDKNLLQAAEVERSTGVHVLPHAVKKPGCGPEIMAYFEKHPETGVTDPSQIAVVGDRLTTDMMLANMMGGWGFWIRDGVVPMRQKSMSPIQYLRKTTDNMSLPLGGGAMGAPPMPMAGGAEDQGVKAMKAAMESCVGKSVMSGVMGFGMGGLFGMFMASVRPPSPSLSPLPLLLPPSGPNHTLSTTTQMSYDTVGTSLAGNQAHQAIANLPLRQQLKVGFKDMGTRSFSMAKNFGKVGALFSGIECGIEGMRAKNDLANGVAAGCLTGAILAKNAGPTAMAGGCAAFAAFSAAIDAYMRQPGDE
;
A
#
# COMPACT_ATOMS: atom_id res chain seq x y z
N MET A 1 -32.93 42.97 -34.21
CA MET A 1 -33.56 43.58 -33.02
C MET A 1 -34.60 42.58 -32.55
N SER A 2 -34.39 41.82 -31.47
CA SER A 2 -34.73 42.24 -30.10
C SER A 2 -34.11 41.27 -29.07
N ARG A 3 -33.87 41.81 -27.87
CA ARG A 3 -33.22 41.20 -26.68
C ARG A 3 -33.96 39.95 -26.15
N LEU A 4 -33.20 39.00 -25.60
CA LEU A 4 -33.63 38.12 -24.49
C LEU A 4 -32.41 37.79 -23.59
N ALA A 5 -32.61 37.87 -22.28
CA ALA A 5 -31.61 37.81 -21.20
C ALA A 5 -31.18 36.36 -20.86
N PRO A 6 -30.02 36.14 -20.18
CA PRO A 6 -29.59 34.81 -19.74
C PRO A 6 -30.20 34.44 -18.38
N ILE A 7 -30.79 33.25 -18.29
CA ILE A 7 -31.21 32.61 -17.05
C ILE A 7 -30.05 31.81 -16.48
N ALA A 8 -29.71 32.09 -15.22
CA ALA A 8 -28.68 31.45 -14.44
C ALA A 8 -29.05 30.00 -14.03
N GLY A 9 -28.04 29.13 -13.92
CA GLY A 9 -28.17 27.89 -13.15
C GLY A 9 -27.41 26.68 -13.72
N PHE A 10 -26.08 26.67 -13.62
CA PHE A 10 -25.34 25.41 -13.54
C PHE A 10 -24.07 25.63 -12.70
N THR A 11 -24.09 25.11 -11.47
CA THR A 11 -23.14 25.45 -10.40
C THR A 11 -21.82 24.70 -10.52
N ARG A 12 -20.74 25.44 -10.25
CA ARG A 12 -19.30 25.12 -10.32
C ARG A 12 -18.82 24.03 -9.35
N SER A 13 -19.73 23.28 -8.72
CA SER A 13 -19.44 22.32 -7.63
C SER A 13 -18.94 20.96 -8.13
N ASN A 14 -19.14 20.63 -9.41
CA ASN A 14 -18.72 19.34 -9.96
C ASN A 14 -17.27 19.32 -10.45
N HIS A 15 -16.62 20.47 -10.63
CA HIS A 15 -15.22 20.50 -11.08
C HIS A 15 -14.22 20.23 -9.95
N ILE A 16 -14.52 20.60 -8.70
CA ILE A 16 -13.55 20.48 -7.59
C ILE A 16 -13.49 19.05 -7.03
N THR A 17 -14.61 18.33 -6.99
CA THR A 17 -14.62 16.89 -6.67
C THR A 17 -13.86 16.07 -7.72
N ILE A 18 -13.93 16.48 -9.01
CA ILE A 18 -13.14 15.87 -10.09
C ILE A 18 -11.64 16.21 -9.95
N VAL A 19 -11.28 17.39 -9.44
CA VAL A 19 -9.88 17.79 -9.23
C VAL A 19 -9.24 17.11 -8.01
N CYS A 20 -9.99 16.84 -6.92
CA CYS A 20 -9.45 16.11 -5.77
C CYS A 20 -9.34 14.59 -6.02
N ILE A 21 -10.23 14.00 -6.83
CA ILE A 21 -10.10 12.60 -7.28
C ILE A 21 -8.91 12.42 -8.23
N THR A 22 -8.56 13.45 -9.01
CA THR A 22 -7.43 13.39 -9.96
C THR A 22 -6.05 13.59 -9.30
N ALA A 23 -5.97 14.07 -8.06
CA ALA A 23 -4.71 14.22 -7.31
C ALA A 23 -4.30 12.98 -6.50
N MET A 24 -5.17 11.97 -6.37
CA MET A 24 -4.79 10.63 -5.92
C MET A 24 -4.61 9.75 -7.15
N ASN A 25 -3.46 9.84 -7.81
CA ASN A 25 -3.05 8.93 -8.89
C ASN A 25 -2.69 7.57 -8.26
N LEU A 26 -3.68 6.93 -7.62
CA LEU A 26 -3.61 5.55 -7.17
C LEU A 26 -3.23 4.76 -8.40
N ASN A 27 -2.03 4.18 -8.37
CA ASN A 27 -1.61 3.26 -9.40
C ASN A 27 -2.60 2.09 -9.36
N LEU A 28 -3.62 2.15 -10.23
CA LEU A 28 -4.70 1.18 -10.25
C LEU A 28 -4.15 -0.21 -10.52
N SER A 29 -3.08 -0.30 -11.32
CA SER A 29 -2.32 -1.54 -11.52
C SER A 29 -1.69 -2.03 -10.21
N ALA A 30 -0.99 -1.19 -9.45
CA ALA A 30 -0.43 -1.59 -8.16
C ALA A 30 -1.52 -1.89 -7.11
N SER A 31 -2.64 -1.19 -7.13
CA SER A 31 -3.75 -1.39 -6.17
C SER A 31 -4.53 -2.68 -6.46
N LEU A 32 -4.81 -2.96 -7.74
CA LEU A 32 -5.42 -4.22 -8.19
C LEU A 32 -4.47 -5.40 -8.00
N ASN A 33 -3.18 -5.22 -8.31
CA ASN A 33 -2.18 -6.27 -8.11
C ASN A 33 -1.83 -6.47 -6.63
N ALA A 34 -1.92 -5.45 -5.77
CA ALA A 34 -1.75 -5.62 -4.32
C ALA A 34 -2.74 -6.62 -3.71
N THR A 35 -3.94 -6.80 -4.30
CA THR A 35 -4.85 -7.87 -3.88
C THR A 35 -4.26 -9.27 -4.10
N ARG A 36 -3.39 -9.47 -5.11
CA ARG A 36 -2.67 -10.73 -5.35
C ARG A 36 -1.67 -11.04 -4.25
N LEU A 37 -1.14 -10.03 -3.55
CA LEU A 37 -0.23 -10.23 -2.42
C LEU A 37 -0.89 -10.92 -1.23
N LEU A 38 -2.21 -10.80 -1.10
CA LEU A 38 -2.98 -11.52 -0.08
C LEU A 38 -3.07 -13.03 -0.37
N PHE A 39 -2.92 -13.45 -1.64
CA PHE A 39 -3.05 -14.84 -2.07
C PHE A 39 -1.71 -15.50 -2.42
N LYS A 40 -0.70 -14.69 -2.79
CA LYS A 40 0.65 -15.15 -3.12
C LYS A 40 1.68 -14.09 -2.71
N PRO A 41 1.97 -13.94 -1.40
CA PRO A 41 2.91 -12.94 -0.92
C PRO A 41 4.34 -13.15 -1.46
N SER A 42 4.66 -14.39 -1.87
CA SER A 42 5.94 -14.72 -2.50
C SER A 42 6.20 -13.97 -3.80
N ILE A 43 5.17 -13.41 -4.45
CA ILE A 43 5.33 -12.58 -5.64
C ILE A 43 6.01 -11.24 -5.36
N CYS A 44 6.11 -10.79 -4.09
CA CYS A 44 6.91 -9.63 -3.72
C CYS A 44 8.32 -9.98 -3.25
N LEU A 45 8.64 -11.27 -3.09
CA LEU A 45 9.94 -11.65 -2.55
C LEU A 45 11.03 -11.39 -3.60
N PRO A 46 12.11 -10.69 -3.22
CA PRO A 46 13.25 -10.53 -4.09
C PRO A 46 14.02 -11.84 -4.22
N HIS A 47 14.68 -12.02 -5.36
CA HIS A 47 15.63 -13.12 -5.57
C HIS A 47 17.00 -12.78 -4.98
N HIS A 48 17.36 -11.49 -5.00
CA HIS A 48 18.56 -10.97 -4.36
C HIS A 48 18.28 -9.59 -3.73
N THR A 49 18.95 -9.28 -2.62
CA THR A 49 18.77 -8.02 -1.89
C THR A 49 20.12 -7.39 -1.62
N VAL A 50 20.22 -6.10 -1.91
CA VAL A 50 21.39 -5.27 -1.66
C VAL A 50 20.98 -4.04 -0.85
N SER A 51 21.92 -3.46 -0.12
CA SER A 51 21.67 -2.26 0.69
C SER A 51 21.43 -1.06 -0.21
N THR A 52 22.41 -0.74 -1.06
CA THR A 52 22.38 0.40 -1.97
C THR A 52 22.63 -0.03 -3.42
N PHE A 53 22.41 0.88 -4.36
CA PHE A 53 22.72 0.64 -5.78
C PHE A 53 24.20 0.29 -6.02
N ASN A 54 25.11 0.83 -5.20
CA ASN A 54 26.55 0.56 -5.31
C ASN A 54 26.93 -0.88 -4.96
N ASP A 55 26.06 -1.61 -4.28
CA ASP A 55 26.28 -2.96 -3.81
C ASP A 55 25.76 -4.01 -4.82
N LEU A 56 25.21 -3.58 -5.96
CA LEU A 56 24.74 -4.50 -6.99
C LEU A 56 25.90 -5.34 -7.54
N PRO A 57 25.75 -6.67 -7.62
CA PRO A 57 26.75 -7.51 -8.26
C PRO A 57 26.70 -7.27 -9.76
N ILE A 58 27.84 -6.98 -10.38
CA ILE A 58 27.97 -6.84 -11.83
C ILE A 58 29.00 -7.86 -12.32
N PRO A 59 28.63 -8.80 -13.22
CA PRO A 59 27.29 -9.01 -13.78
C PRO A 59 26.31 -9.65 -12.77
N LEU A 60 25.01 -9.39 -12.95
CA LEU A 60 23.97 -9.70 -11.94
C LEU A 60 23.73 -11.21 -11.74
N ASP A 61 24.02 -12.03 -12.74
CA ASP A 61 23.87 -13.48 -12.70
C ASP A 61 24.87 -14.18 -11.79
N SER A 62 26.02 -13.56 -11.52
CA SER A 62 27.09 -14.11 -10.67
C SER A 62 26.60 -14.57 -9.29
N VAL A 63 25.76 -13.77 -8.63
CA VAL A 63 25.22 -14.10 -7.30
C VAL A 63 24.16 -15.19 -7.34
N LEU A 64 23.46 -15.33 -8.47
CA LEU A 64 22.45 -16.37 -8.66
C LEU A 64 23.16 -17.72 -8.91
N HIS A 65 24.22 -17.72 -9.70
CA HIS A 65 25.07 -18.90 -9.93
C HIS A 65 25.71 -19.38 -8.62
N ALA A 66 26.19 -18.45 -7.78
CA ALA A 66 26.74 -18.78 -6.46
C ALA A 66 25.73 -19.49 -5.55
N ARG A 67 24.43 -19.32 -5.78
CA ARG A 67 23.33 -20.00 -5.09
C ARG A 67 22.85 -21.26 -5.81
N GLY A 68 23.55 -21.71 -6.85
CA GLY A 68 23.20 -22.89 -7.65
C GLY A 68 22.07 -22.68 -8.67
N LEU A 69 21.65 -21.43 -8.90
CA LEU A 69 20.58 -21.12 -9.86
C LEU A 69 21.17 -20.96 -11.26
N LYS A 70 20.56 -21.58 -12.26
CA LYS A 70 20.95 -21.47 -13.68
C LYS A 70 20.38 -20.20 -14.33
N ALA A 71 20.76 -19.02 -13.82
CA ALA A 71 20.33 -17.75 -14.39
C ALA A 71 21.13 -17.40 -15.66
N ASN A 72 20.51 -16.78 -16.66
CA ASN A 72 21.20 -16.25 -17.85
C ASN A 72 20.65 -14.85 -18.13
N ILE A 73 21.13 -13.86 -17.37
CA ILE A 73 20.63 -12.49 -17.45
C ILE A 73 21.26 -11.80 -18.66
N ARG A 74 20.43 -11.47 -19.67
CA ARG A 74 20.82 -10.82 -20.91
C ARG A 74 20.49 -9.32 -20.94
N ALA A 75 19.47 -8.92 -20.18
CA ALA A 75 19.05 -7.53 -20.06
C ALA A 75 18.64 -7.17 -18.63
N VAL A 76 18.72 -5.88 -18.33
CA VAL A 76 18.37 -5.30 -17.04
C VAL A 76 17.30 -4.23 -17.23
N VAL A 77 16.20 -4.38 -16.51
CA VAL A 77 15.15 -3.38 -16.34
C VAL A 77 15.42 -2.65 -15.03
N LEU A 78 15.63 -1.35 -15.09
CA LEU A 78 16.08 -0.55 -13.98
C LEU A 78 15.02 0.49 -13.59
N ASP A 79 14.60 0.48 -12.33
CA ASP A 79 13.81 1.59 -11.78
C ASP A 79 14.66 2.85 -11.64
N LYS A 80 14.03 4.02 -11.75
CA LYS A 80 14.69 5.33 -11.61
C LYS A 80 14.60 5.86 -10.19
N ASP A 81 13.38 6.13 -9.75
CA ASP A 81 13.11 6.90 -8.54
C ASP A 81 13.50 6.08 -7.31
N ASP A 82 14.34 6.65 -6.46
CA ASP A 82 14.84 6.04 -5.21
C ASP A 82 15.66 4.73 -5.41
N CYS A 83 15.92 4.36 -6.67
CA CYS A 83 16.79 3.25 -7.06
C CYS A 83 18.20 3.75 -7.39
N PHE A 84 18.37 4.50 -8.50
CA PHE A 84 19.66 5.10 -8.87
C PHE A 84 19.64 6.65 -8.88
N ALA A 85 18.46 7.26 -8.75
CA ALA A 85 18.27 8.70 -8.75
C ALA A 85 17.33 9.12 -7.61
N TYR A 86 17.46 10.36 -7.12
CA TYR A 86 16.44 10.92 -6.22
C TYR A 86 15.09 11.02 -6.92
N PRO A 87 13.96 11.00 -6.17
CA PRO A 87 12.65 11.31 -6.73
C PRO A 87 12.69 12.64 -7.49
N ASP A 88 12.08 12.68 -8.68
CA ASP A 88 12.05 13.84 -9.60
C ASP A 88 13.41 14.26 -10.20
N ALA A 89 14.53 13.69 -9.75
CA ALA A 89 15.82 13.88 -10.41
C ALA A 89 15.84 13.13 -11.75
N LYS A 90 16.56 13.72 -12.71
CA LYS A 90 16.76 13.13 -14.05
C LYS A 90 18.15 12.54 -14.20
N GLU A 91 19.08 12.95 -13.34
CA GLU A 91 20.46 12.48 -13.34
C GLU A 91 20.68 11.35 -12.31
N VAL A 92 21.71 10.55 -12.55
CA VAL A 92 22.19 9.54 -11.60
C VAL A 92 22.71 10.22 -10.33
N TYR A 93 22.32 9.69 -9.17
CA TYR A 93 22.82 10.14 -7.88
C TYR A 93 24.36 10.11 -7.87
N GLY A 94 24.99 11.21 -7.46
CA GLY A 94 26.44 11.41 -7.60
C GLY A 94 27.29 10.22 -7.15
N PRO A 95 27.10 9.68 -5.94
CA PRO A 95 27.81 8.50 -5.43
C PRO A 95 27.62 7.21 -6.24
N TYR A 96 26.56 7.12 -7.05
CA TYR A 96 26.23 5.94 -7.85
C TYR A 96 26.76 6.03 -9.30
N LYS A 97 27.26 7.19 -9.75
CA LYS A 97 27.72 7.40 -11.13
C LYS A 97 28.75 6.34 -11.58
N ASN A 98 29.76 6.06 -10.74
CA ASN A 98 30.80 5.09 -11.07
C ASN A 98 30.25 3.66 -11.22
N HIS A 99 29.30 3.28 -10.36
CA HIS A 99 28.69 1.95 -10.41
C HIS A 99 27.69 1.84 -11.56
N PHE A 100 26.94 2.91 -11.85
CA PHE A 100 26.02 3.00 -12.99
C PHE A 100 26.78 2.83 -14.32
N GLU A 101 27.95 3.45 -14.45
CA GLU A 101 28.81 3.27 -15.62
C GLU A 101 29.32 1.83 -15.79
N LYS A 102 29.64 1.14 -14.68
CA LYS A 102 29.97 -0.29 -14.73
C LYS A 102 28.79 -1.12 -15.21
N LEU A 103 27.58 -0.81 -14.73
CA LEU A 103 26.36 -1.51 -15.14
C LEU A 103 26.08 -1.30 -16.63
N ARG A 104 26.21 -0.06 -17.11
CA ARG A 104 26.04 0.30 -18.52
C ARG A 104 27.06 -0.40 -19.43
N LYS A 105 28.30 -0.56 -18.98
CA LYS A 105 29.33 -1.33 -19.70
C LYS A 105 29.02 -2.83 -19.75
N ALA A 106 28.47 -3.39 -18.68
CA ALA A 106 28.08 -4.80 -18.64
C ALA A 106 26.84 -5.10 -19.49
N TYR A 107 25.90 -4.17 -19.57
CA TYR A 107 24.66 -4.28 -20.35
C TYR A 107 24.55 -3.13 -21.37
N PRO A 108 25.35 -3.15 -22.45
CA PRO A 108 25.43 -2.02 -23.37
C PRO A 108 24.19 -1.88 -24.26
N GLY A 109 23.94 -0.64 -24.69
CA GLY A 109 22.89 -0.30 -25.63
C GLY A 109 21.50 -0.61 -25.10
N ARG A 110 20.71 -1.35 -25.88
CA ARG A 110 19.30 -1.66 -25.59
C ARG A 110 19.11 -2.72 -24.49
N LYS A 111 20.20 -3.31 -23.97
CA LYS A 111 20.19 -4.31 -22.88
C LYS A 111 19.95 -3.71 -21.50
N LEU A 112 20.19 -2.41 -21.32
CA LEU A 112 19.83 -1.69 -20.11
C LEU A 112 18.65 -0.77 -20.43
N LEU A 113 17.54 -0.97 -19.72
CA LEU A 113 16.27 -0.29 -19.98
C LEU A 113 15.74 0.34 -18.70
N VAL A 114 15.44 1.64 -18.71
CA VAL A 114 14.80 2.31 -17.58
C VAL A 114 13.28 2.18 -17.68
N VAL A 115 12.64 1.75 -16.58
CA VAL A 115 11.18 1.67 -16.46
C VAL A 115 10.76 2.30 -15.13
N SER A 116 10.12 3.47 -15.20
CA SER A 116 9.71 4.27 -14.04
C SER A 116 8.23 4.61 -14.06
N ASN A 117 7.59 4.67 -12.88
CA ASN A 117 6.20 5.11 -12.77
C ASN A 117 6.03 6.63 -12.96
N THR A 118 7.12 7.39 -13.10
CA THR A 118 7.13 8.83 -13.35
C THR A 118 7.59 9.13 -14.79
N SER A 119 8.83 8.75 -15.15
CA SER A 119 9.39 9.00 -16.48
C SER A 119 9.02 7.87 -17.45
N GLY A 120 8.45 8.22 -18.61
CA GLY A 120 7.98 7.25 -19.61
C GLY A 120 6.57 6.68 -19.36
N ALA A 121 6.04 6.78 -18.14
CA ALA A 121 4.66 6.41 -17.86
C ALA A 121 3.70 7.45 -18.47
N THR A 122 2.98 7.13 -19.55
CA THR A 122 2.18 8.11 -20.32
C THR A 122 1.03 8.73 -19.52
N THR A 123 0.61 8.07 -18.44
CA THR A 123 -0.36 8.62 -17.47
C THR A 123 0.22 9.70 -16.55
N TRP A 124 1.54 9.86 -16.52
CA TRP A 124 2.28 10.88 -15.74
C TRP A 124 3.10 11.80 -16.65
N ASP A 125 3.96 11.24 -17.49
CA ASP A 125 4.81 11.92 -18.46
C ASP A 125 4.15 11.93 -19.85
N LYS A 126 3.04 12.68 -19.97
CA LYS A 126 2.18 12.71 -21.17
C LYS A 126 2.93 13.03 -22.47
N ASN A 127 3.95 13.88 -22.38
CA ASN A 127 4.73 14.35 -23.53
C ASN A 127 6.11 13.67 -23.62
N LEU A 128 6.39 12.67 -22.76
CA LEU A 128 7.67 11.96 -22.69
C LEU A 128 8.89 12.88 -22.49
N LEU A 129 8.69 14.04 -21.87
CA LEU A 129 9.76 15.01 -21.65
C LEU A 129 10.72 14.54 -20.56
N GLN A 130 10.19 13.91 -19.50
CA GLN A 130 11.04 13.38 -18.44
C GLN A 130 11.82 12.16 -18.94
N ALA A 131 11.18 11.30 -19.73
CA ALA A 131 11.86 10.21 -20.41
C ALA A 131 13.03 10.74 -21.25
N ALA A 132 12.79 11.71 -22.13
CA ALA A 132 13.84 12.28 -22.98
C ALA A 132 14.99 12.93 -22.19
N GLU A 133 14.71 13.57 -21.06
CA GLU A 133 15.72 14.18 -20.20
C GLU A 133 16.57 13.15 -19.44
N VAL A 134 15.94 12.09 -18.93
CA VAL A 134 16.63 10.95 -18.33
C VAL A 134 17.49 10.23 -19.37
N GLU A 135 16.99 10.02 -20.59
CA GLU A 135 17.78 9.44 -21.68
C GLU A 135 19.00 10.30 -22.03
N ARG A 136 18.82 11.62 -22.12
CA ARG A 136 19.92 12.55 -22.43
C ARG A 136 21.00 12.55 -21.36
N SER A 137 20.62 12.48 -20.09
CA SER A 137 21.56 12.56 -18.96
C SER A 137 22.24 11.24 -18.63
N THR A 138 21.56 10.11 -18.82
CA THR A 138 22.08 8.77 -18.47
C THR A 138 22.65 8.02 -19.68
N GLY A 139 22.20 8.36 -20.89
CA GLY A 139 22.49 7.59 -22.11
C GLY A 139 21.78 6.24 -22.16
N VAL A 140 20.77 6.01 -21.32
CA VAL A 140 20.00 4.76 -21.23
C VAL A 140 18.58 5.02 -21.67
N HIS A 141 18.03 4.16 -22.53
CA HIS A 141 16.66 4.30 -23.03
C HIS A 141 15.62 4.16 -21.91
N VAL A 142 14.59 4.99 -21.95
CA VAL A 142 13.45 4.95 -21.02
C VAL A 142 12.23 4.42 -21.77
N LEU A 143 11.64 3.34 -21.28
CA LEU A 143 10.47 2.73 -21.92
C LEU A 143 9.23 3.64 -21.80
N PRO A 144 8.63 4.08 -22.92
CA PRO A 144 7.31 4.67 -22.90
C PRO A 144 6.28 3.56 -22.66
N HIS A 145 5.44 3.68 -21.63
CA HIS A 145 4.48 2.65 -21.27
C HIS A 145 3.17 3.24 -20.75
N ALA A 146 2.05 2.61 -21.09
CA ALA A 146 0.72 3.03 -20.68
C ALA A 146 0.36 2.52 -19.28
N VAL A 147 0.78 1.30 -18.95
CA VAL A 147 0.44 0.65 -17.68
C VAL A 147 1.59 0.79 -16.70
N LYS A 148 1.41 1.47 -15.57
CA LYS A 148 2.45 1.57 -14.53
C LYS A 148 2.83 0.20 -13.95
N LYS A 149 4.05 0.10 -13.40
CA LYS A 149 4.53 -1.08 -12.64
C LYS A 149 3.58 -1.39 -11.48
N PRO A 150 3.26 -2.66 -11.18
CA PRO A 150 3.84 -3.89 -11.72
C PRO A 150 3.23 -4.39 -13.04
N GLY A 151 2.39 -3.60 -13.72
CA GLY A 151 1.59 -4.08 -14.86
C GLY A 151 2.25 -3.99 -16.24
N CYS A 152 3.38 -3.29 -16.39
CA CYS A 152 4.05 -3.05 -17.69
C CYS A 152 4.83 -4.25 -18.25
N GLY A 153 4.77 -5.44 -17.64
CA GLY A 153 5.52 -6.62 -18.10
C GLY A 153 5.37 -6.93 -19.60
N PRO A 154 4.15 -6.91 -20.17
CA PRO A 154 3.95 -7.12 -21.60
C PRO A 154 4.61 -6.04 -22.48
N GLU A 155 4.63 -4.78 -22.04
CA GLU A 155 5.26 -3.67 -22.77
C GLU A 155 6.80 -3.80 -22.77
N ILE A 156 7.37 -4.29 -21.66
CA ILE A 156 8.80 -4.62 -21.56
C ILE A 156 9.17 -5.75 -22.53
N MET A 157 8.37 -6.82 -22.58
CA MET A 157 8.64 -7.93 -23.51
C MET A 157 8.50 -7.50 -24.97
N ALA A 158 7.45 -6.74 -25.30
CA ALA A 158 7.26 -6.20 -26.64
C ALA A 158 8.39 -5.26 -27.07
N TYR A 159 9.03 -4.56 -26.13
CA TYR A 159 10.23 -3.78 -26.41
C TYR A 159 11.41 -4.68 -26.79
N PHE A 160 11.69 -5.72 -26.02
CA PHE A 160 12.82 -6.62 -26.30
C PHE A 160 12.62 -7.46 -27.57
N GLU A 161 11.38 -7.87 -27.88
CA GLU A 161 11.04 -8.52 -29.15
C GLU A 161 11.36 -7.65 -30.37
N LYS A 162 11.21 -6.33 -30.26
CA LYS A 162 11.58 -5.37 -31.31
C LYS A 162 13.09 -5.13 -31.42
N HIS A 163 13.88 -5.60 -30.45
CA HIS A 163 15.32 -5.39 -30.36
C HIS A 163 16.06 -6.73 -30.20
N PRO A 164 16.04 -7.59 -31.24
CA PRO A 164 16.63 -8.93 -31.19
C PRO A 164 18.14 -8.93 -30.91
N GLU A 165 18.85 -7.82 -31.15
CA GLU A 165 20.27 -7.65 -30.82
C GLU A 165 20.55 -7.72 -29.30
N THR A 166 19.53 -7.54 -28.47
CA THR A 166 19.63 -7.74 -27.02
C THR A 166 19.79 -9.23 -26.66
N GLY A 167 19.33 -10.12 -27.55
CA GLY A 167 19.30 -11.56 -27.33
C GLY A 167 18.24 -12.01 -26.33
N VAL A 168 17.34 -11.14 -25.88
CA VAL A 168 16.27 -11.52 -24.95
C VAL A 168 15.15 -12.22 -25.72
N THR A 169 14.87 -13.46 -25.34
CA THR A 169 13.79 -14.28 -25.93
C THR A 169 12.74 -14.70 -24.90
N ASP A 170 13.07 -14.64 -23.62
CA ASP A 170 12.23 -15.11 -22.53
C ASP A 170 12.39 -14.20 -21.28
N PRO A 171 11.34 -13.96 -20.49
CA PRO A 171 11.43 -13.11 -19.29
C PRO A 171 12.44 -13.59 -18.25
N SER A 172 12.76 -14.88 -18.18
CA SER A 172 13.78 -15.44 -17.28
C SER A 172 15.20 -14.94 -17.58
N GLN A 173 15.40 -14.26 -18.71
CA GLN A 173 16.65 -13.62 -19.11
C GLN A 173 16.72 -12.15 -18.70
N ILE A 174 15.69 -11.62 -18.02
CA ILE A 174 15.60 -10.23 -17.59
C ILE A 174 15.77 -10.17 -16.08
N ALA A 175 16.61 -9.23 -15.62
CA ALA A 175 16.67 -8.83 -14.22
C ALA A 175 15.98 -7.48 -14.03
N VAL A 176 15.06 -7.38 -13.08
CA VAL A 176 14.41 -6.13 -12.65
C VAL A 176 15.07 -5.66 -11.36
N VAL A 177 15.59 -4.43 -11.37
CA VAL A 177 16.26 -3.79 -10.24
C VAL A 177 15.42 -2.60 -9.77
N GLY A 178 15.07 -2.56 -8.49
CA GLY A 178 14.29 -1.45 -7.93
C GLY A 178 14.24 -1.45 -6.40
N ASP A 179 13.67 -0.40 -5.82
CA ASP A 179 13.60 -0.16 -4.37
C ASP A 179 12.29 -0.61 -3.72
N ARG A 180 11.25 -0.91 -4.53
CA ARG A 180 9.92 -1.24 -4.02
C ARG A 180 9.57 -2.71 -4.24
N LEU A 181 9.15 -3.36 -3.16
CA LEU A 181 8.65 -4.74 -3.20
C LEU A 181 7.37 -4.85 -4.03
N THR A 182 6.41 -3.93 -3.85
CA THR A 182 5.05 -4.00 -4.41
C THR A 182 4.94 -3.54 -5.87
N THR A 183 6.00 -3.02 -6.45
CA THR A 183 6.07 -2.66 -7.87
C THR A 183 7.14 -3.47 -8.59
N ASP A 184 8.40 -3.39 -8.16
CA ASP A 184 9.52 -3.87 -8.97
C ASP A 184 9.73 -5.36 -8.78
N MET A 185 9.77 -5.83 -7.53
CA MET A 185 9.88 -7.27 -7.26
C MET A 185 8.62 -8.00 -7.73
N MET A 186 7.47 -7.37 -7.55
CA MET A 186 6.21 -7.88 -8.07
C MET A 186 6.20 -7.97 -9.60
N LEU A 187 6.67 -6.94 -10.31
CA LEU A 187 6.84 -6.97 -11.77
C LEU A 187 7.76 -8.11 -12.22
N ALA A 188 8.91 -8.26 -11.57
CA ALA A 188 9.89 -9.31 -11.87
C ALA A 188 9.26 -10.69 -11.76
N ASN A 189 8.63 -10.97 -10.62
CA ASN A 189 8.00 -12.26 -10.35
C ASN A 189 6.77 -12.52 -11.21
N MET A 190 6.02 -11.46 -11.58
CA MET A 190 4.87 -11.57 -12.49
C MET A 190 5.27 -11.88 -13.93
N MET A 191 6.39 -11.34 -14.41
CA MET A 191 6.88 -11.67 -15.76
C MET A 191 7.61 -13.03 -15.80
N GLY A 192 8.11 -13.52 -14.66
CA GLY A 192 8.96 -14.71 -14.59
C GLY A 192 10.46 -14.40 -14.71
N GLY A 193 10.85 -13.16 -14.45
CA GLY A 193 12.25 -12.70 -14.43
C GLY A 193 12.85 -12.68 -13.03
N TRP A 194 14.06 -12.12 -12.91
CA TRP A 194 14.82 -12.05 -11.65
C TRP A 194 14.62 -10.71 -10.95
N GLY A 195 14.37 -10.72 -9.65
CA GLY A 195 14.13 -9.50 -8.86
C GLY A 195 15.31 -9.16 -7.95
N PHE A 196 15.90 -7.99 -8.14
CA PHE A 196 16.99 -7.42 -7.34
C PHE A 196 16.48 -6.20 -6.55
N TRP A 197 16.34 -6.36 -5.24
CA TRP A 197 15.79 -5.32 -4.38
C TRP A 197 16.89 -4.48 -3.73
N ILE A 198 16.80 -3.16 -3.90
CA ILE A 198 17.61 -2.17 -3.19
C ILE A 198 16.83 -1.75 -1.94
N ARG A 199 17.30 -2.15 -0.76
CA ARG A 199 16.56 -1.95 0.48
C ARG A 199 16.53 -0.49 0.93
N ASP A 200 17.68 0.18 0.86
CA ASP A 200 17.86 1.48 1.50
C ASP A 200 17.58 2.64 0.51
N GLY A 201 17.86 2.43 -0.78
CA GLY A 201 17.58 3.37 -1.87
C GLY A 201 18.51 4.58 -1.87
N VAL A 202 18.06 5.70 -2.43
CA VAL A 202 18.77 6.99 -2.39
C VAL A 202 18.26 7.85 -1.23
N VAL A 203 16.97 7.74 -0.90
CA VAL A 203 16.31 8.50 0.16
C VAL A 203 16.35 7.70 1.48
N PRO A 204 16.79 8.29 2.61
CA PRO A 204 16.76 7.59 3.90
C PRO A 204 15.33 7.18 4.31
N MET A 205 15.16 5.98 4.86
CA MET A 205 13.86 5.42 5.31
C MET A 205 13.02 6.40 6.17
N ARG A 206 13.66 7.20 7.03
CA ARG A 206 13.03 8.21 7.89
C ARG A 206 12.28 9.31 7.10
N GLN A 207 12.65 9.54 5.84
CA GLN A 207 11.97 10.49 4.94
C GLN A 207 10.87 9.81 4.11
N LYS A 208 10.96 8.50 3.87
CA LYS A 208 9.93 7.69 3.17
C LYS A 208 8.69 7.45 4.04
N SER A 209 8.82 7.47 5.36
CA SER A 209 7.72 7.28 6.32
C SER A 209 6.94 8.55 6.68
N MET A 210 7.36 9.72 6.17
CA MET A 210 6.60 10.95 6.37
C MET A 210 5.38 10.97 5.45
N SER A 211 4.25 11.51 5.93
CA SER A 211 3.07 11.68 5.06
C SER A 211 3.45 12.53 3.83
N PRO A 212 2.83 12.32 2.65
CA PRO A 212 3.14 13.09 1.44
C PRO A 212 3.08 14.62 1.65
N ILE A 213 2.26 15.06 2.61
CA ILE A 213 2.09 16.45 3.05
C ILE A 213 3.34 16.98 3.79
N GLN A 214 4.00 16.15 4.60
CA GLN A 214 5.23 16.53 5.30
C GLN A 214 6.45 16.52 4.38
N TYR A 215 6.49 15.64 3.38
CA TYR A 215 7.58 15.62 2.38
C TYR A 215 7.57 16.89 1.53
N LEU A 216 6.41 17.31 1.03
CA LEU A 216 6.25 18.55 0.25
C LEU A 216 6.57 19.82 1.06
N ARG A 217 6.36 19.79 2.38
CA ARG A 217 6.70 20.91 3.27
C ARG A 217 8.22 20.99 3.53
N LYS A 218 8.91 19.86 3.59
CA LYS A 218 10.35 19.81 3.90
C LYS A 218 11.23 20.15 2.68
N THR A 219 10.77 19.88 1.46
CA THR A 219 11.47 20.28 0.23
C THR A 219 11.40 21.78 -0.04
N THR A 220 10.35 22.47 0.42
CA THR A 220 10.29 23.95 0.40
C THR A 220 11.17 24.60 1.46
N ASP A 221 11.37 23.95 2.61
CA ASP A 221 12.18 24.50 3.70
C ASP A 221 13.70 24.33 3.47
N ASN A 222 14.12 23.31 2.71
CA ASN A 222 15.54 23.02 2.43
C ASN A 222 16.12 23.73 1.20
N MET A 223 15.37 24.60 0.52
CA MET A 223 15.90 25.45 -0.55
C MET A 223 16.20 26.87 -0.03
N SER A 224 17.04 26.95 1.00
CA SER A 224 17.72 28.19 1.39
C SER A 224 19.21 28.06 1.10
N LEU A 225 19.59 28.41 -0.14
CA LEU A 225 20.99 28.64 -0.49
C LEU A 225 21.48 29.93 0.20
N PRO A 226 22.75 30.02 0.63
CA PRO A 226 23.25 31.17 1.36
C PRO A 226 23.63 32.28 0.38
N LEU A 227 22.95 33.42 0.48
CA LEU A 227 23.45 34.69 -0.03
C LEU A 227 23.46 35.68 1.13
N GLY A 228 24.68 35.98 1.58
CA GLY A 228 24.93 36.87 2.70
C GLY A 228 24.77 38.36 2.35
N GLY A 229 24.66 39.15 3.42
CA GLY A 229 25.05 40.55 3.42
C GLY A 229 23.91 41.56 3.60
N GLY A 230 23.78 42.08 4.83
CA GLY A 230 23.55 43.52 5.02
C GLY A 230 22.13 44.00 5.36
N ALA A 231 21.96 44.30 6.65
CA ALA A 231 21.41 45.56 7.17
C ALA A 231 19.88 45.83 7.16
N MET A 232 19.42 46.09 8.41
CA MET A 232 18.41 47.06 8.85
C MET A 232 16.93 46.60 8.85
N GLY A 233 16.37 46.63 10.06
CA GLY A 233 15.04 46.16 10.37
C GLY A 233 13.91 47.02 9.80
N ALA A 234 12.82 46.34 9.49
CA ALA A 234 11.48 46.90 9.34
C ALA A 234 10.48 45.91 9.95
N PRO A 235 9.39 46.39 10.59
CA PRO A 235 8.44 45.54 11.30
C PRO A 235 7.66 44.64 10.31
N PRO A 236 7.11 43.51 10.78
CA PRO A 236 6.40 42.60 9.90
C PRO A 236 5.09 43.27 9.44
N MET A 237 5.01 43.57 8.14
CA MET A 237 3.76 43.93 7.49
C MET A 237 2.89 42.68 7.32
N PRO A 238 1.55 42.79 7.51
CA PRO A 238 0.64 41.69 7.33
C PRO A 238 0.51 41.38 5.83
N MET A 239 0.84 40.14 5.43
CA MET A 239 0.66 39.68 4.06
C MET A 239 -0.83 39.52 3.77
N ALA A 240 -1.39 40.45 2.99
CA ALA A 240 -2.68 40.33 2.36
C ALA A 240 -2.62 39.24 1.27
N GLY A 241 -3.59 38.31 1.29
CA GLY A 241 -3.66 37.22 0.32
C GLY A 241 -5.07 36.64 0.17
N GLY A 242 -5.71 36.97 -0.96
CA GLY A 242 -6.61 36.14 -1.78
C GLY A 242 -7.86 35.48 -1.16
N ALA A 243 -9.02 35.79 -1.71
CA ALA A 243 -10.30 35.13 -1.43
C ALA A 243 -10.36 33.62 -1.82
N GLU A 244 -9.34 33.06 -2.48
CA GLU A 244 -9.23 31.62 -2.80
C GLU A 244 -8.65 30.76 -1.64
N ASP A 245 -7.99 31.37 -0.66
CA ASP A 245 -7.41 30.65 0.49
C ASP A 245 -8.45 30.21 1.52
N GLN A 246 -9.61 30.87 1.55
CA GLN A 246 -10.68 30.54 2.50
C GLN A 246 -11.25 29.14 2.25
N GLY A 247 -11.36 28.71 0.98
CA GLY A 247 -11.90 27.39 0.63
C GLY A 247 -10.99 26.25 1.09
N VAL A 248 -9.68 26.39 0.89
CA VAL A 248 -8.69 25.38 1.32
C VAL A 248 -8.56 25.35 2.85
N LYS A 249 -8.61 26.51 3.50
CA LYS A 249 -8.61 26.61 4.97
C LYS A 249 -9.88 26.01 5.57
N ALA A 250 -11.05 26.27 4.98
CA ALA A 250 -12.31 25.67 5.41
C ALA A 250 -12.31 24.14 5.23
N MET A 251 -11.72 23.64 4.13
CA MET A 251 -11.61 22.20 3.90
C MET A 251 -10.63 21.52 4.88
N LYS A 252 -9.48 22.15 5.17
CA LYS A 252 -8.53 21.67 6.19
C LYS A 252 -9.17 21.66 7.59
N ALA A 253 -9.85 22.74 7.96
CA ALA A 253 -10.58 22.81 9.23
C ALA A 253 -11.69 21.75 9.33
N ALA A 254 -12.38 21.45 8.22
CA ALA A 254 -13.37 20.38 8.18
C ALA A 254 -12.73 18.98 8.33
N MET A 255 -11.56 18.74 7.73
CA MET A 255 -10.82 17.47 7.88
C MET A 255 -10.20 17.32 9.27
N GLU A 256 -9.86 18.41 9.95
CA GLU A 256 -9.35 18.41 11.32
C GLU A 256 -10.45 18.33 12.39
N SER A 257 -11.71 18.56 12.00
CA SER A 257 -12.86 18.39 12.89
C SER A 257 -13.01 16.94 13.36
N CYS A 258 -13.62 16.72 14.53
CA CYS A 258 -13.88 15.37 15.03
C CYS A 258 -14.75 14.53 14.08
N VAL A 259 -15.66 15.19 13.35
CA VAL A 259 -16.44 14.54 12.28
C VAL A 259 -15.53 14.11 11.14
N GLY A 260 -14.62 14.98 10.70
CA GLY A 260 -13.62 14.68 9.67
C GLY A 260 -12.73 13.50 10.06
N LYS A 261 -12.14 13.55 11.26
CA LYS A 261 -11.29 12.46 11.80
C LYS A 261 -12.05 11.13 11.92
N SER A 262 -13.29 11.15 12.43
CA SER A 262 -14.13 9.97 12.56
C SER A 262 -14.46 9.35 11.18
N VAL A 263 -14.84 10.17 10.20
CA VAL A 263 -15.12 9.70 8.83
C VAL A 263 -13.87 9.11 8.17
N MET A 264 -12.74 9.81 8.24
CA MET A 264 -11.48 9.32 7.67
C MET A 264 -11.03 8.00 8.31
N SER A 265 -11.11 7.90 9.64
CA SER A 265 -10.77 6.68 10.37
C SER A 265 -11.75 5.54 10.06
N GLY A 266 -13.03 5.85 9.87
CA GLY A 266 -14.04 4.88 9.46
C GLY A 266 -13.80 4.33 8.05
N VAL A 267 -13.43 5.19 7.09
CA VAL A 267 -13.08 4.78 5.72
C VAL A 267 -11.80 3.92 5.72
N MET A 268 -10.78 4.33 6.46
CA MET A 268 -9.53 3.57 6.58
C MET A 268 -9.77 2.21 7.25
N GLY A 269 -10.54 2.17 8.34
CA GLY A 269 -10.96 0.94 9.00
C GLY A 269 -11.76 0.03 8.08
N PHE A 270 -12.68 0.57 7.29
CA PHE A 270 -13.45 -0.20 6.31
C PHE A 270 -12.55 -0.84 5.26
N GLY A 271 -11.59 -0.10 4.71
CA GLY A 271 -10.62 -0.63 3.76
C GLY A 271 -9.78 -1.77 4.37
N MET A 272 -9.22 -1.55 5.56
CA MET A 272 -8.41 -2.55 6.25
C MET A 272 -9.22 -3.81 6.61
N GLY A 273 -10.46 -3.65 7.09
CA GLY A 273 -11.35 -4.78 7.40
C GLY A 273 -11.78 -5.57 6.16
N GLY A 274 -11.93 -4.91 5.01
CA GLY A 274 -12.20 -5.58 3.74
C GLY A 274 -11.04 -6.48 3.31
N LEU A 275 -9.81 -5.99 3.40
CA LEU A 275 -8.59 -6.76 3.12
C LEU A 275 -8.44 -7.94 4.09
N PHE A 276 -8.61 -7.68 5.39
CA PHE A 276 -8.51 -8.72 6.41
C PHE A 276 -9.60 -9.78 6.27
N GLY A 277 -10.84 -9.39 5.93
CA GLY A 277 -11.93 -10.32 5.72
C GLY A 277 -11.79 -11.16 4.44
N MET A 278 -11.14 -10.63 3.40
CA MET A 278 -10.77 -11.39 2.21
C MET A 278 -9.66 -12.41 2.51
N PHE A 279 -8.69 -12.04 3.35
CA PHE A 279 -7.65 -12.95 3.84
C PHE A 279 -8.23 -14.07 4.72
N MET A 280 -9.04 -13.74 5.73
CA MET A 280 -9.66 -14.74 6.61
C MET A 280 -10.61 -15.71 5.89
N ALA A 281 -11.16 -15.29 4.74
CA ALA A 281 -11.94 -16.16 3.87
C ALA A 281 -11.05 -17.08 3.00
N SER A 282 -9.80 -16.71 2.72
CA SER A 282 -8.86 -17.47 1.90
C SER A 282 -8.01 -18.48 2.68
N VAL A 283 -7.71 -18.22 3.95
CA VAL A 283 -6.95 -19.15 4.82
C VAL A 283 -7.79 -20.28 5.41
N ARG A 284 -9.08 -20.39 5.07
CA ARG A 284 -9.89 -21.54 5.47
C ARG A 284 -9.62 -22.70 4.50
N PRO A 285 -9.07 -23.85 4.97
CA PRO A 285 -8.80 -24.97 4.07
C PRO A 285 -10.13 -25.50 3.50
N PRO A 286 -10.21 -25.84 2.21
CA PRO A 286 -11.18 -26.83 1.78
C PRO A 286 -10.81 -28.13 2.49
N SER A 287 -11.66 -28.62 3.39
CA SER A 287 -11.45 -29.91 4.05
C SER A 287 -11.26 -31.01 3.00
N PRO A 288 -10.14 -31.74 2.98
CA PRO A 288 -9.96 -32.84 2.06
C PRO A 288 -10.80 -34.04 2.53
N SER A 289 -11.37 -34.73 1.55
CA SER A 289 -11.89 -36.08 1.66
C SER A 289 -10.91 -37.01 2.38
N LEU A 290 -11.27 -37.46 3.57
CA LEU A 290 -10.88 -38.76 4.11
C LEU A 290 -12.08 -39.26 4.92
N SER A 291 -12.76 -40.23 4.33
CA SER A 291 -13.81 -41.05 4.95
C SER A 291 -13.43 -41.47 6.38
N PRO A 292 -14.31 -41.33 7.38
CA PRO A 292 -14.19 -42.15 8.57
C PRO A 292 -14.67 -43.56 8.20
N LEU A 293 -13.75 -44.51 8.07
CA LEU A 293 -14.08 -45.92 8.19
C LEU A 293 -14.78 -46.14 9.56
N PRO A 294 -15.85 -46.94 9.64
CA PRO A 294 -16.54 -47.19 10.89
C PRO A 294 -15.71 -48.18 11.73
N LEU A 295 -14.89 -47.67 12.65
CA LEU A 295 -14.43 -48.50 13.77
C LEU A 295 -15.51 -48.51 14.84
N LEU A 296 -16.23 -49.63 14.88
CA LEU A 296 -17.01 -50.13 16.00
C LEU A 296 -16.19 -50.07 17.30
N LEU A 297 -16.68 -49.41 18.35
CA LEU A 297 -16.58 -49.84 19.76
C LEU A 297 -17.52 -48.97 20.65
N PRO A 298 -18.03 -49.53 21.78
CA PRO A 298 -19.34 -49.21 22.37
C PRO A 298 -19.32 -48.04 23.39
N PRO A 299 -20.48 -47.56 23.86
CA PRO A 299 -20.56 -46.39 24.73
C PRO A 299 -20.37 -46.77 26.20
N SER A 300 -19.62 -45.98 26.97
CA SER A 300 -19.72 -45.99 28.43
C SER A 300 -19.18 -44.71 29.08
N GLY A 301 -20.12 -43.87 29.55
CA GLY A 301 -20.07 -43.24 30.87
C GLY A 301 -19.29 -41.91 31.05
N PRO A 302 -19.67 -41.10 32.06
CA PRO A 302 -19.48 -39.65 32.05
C PRO A 302 -18.40 -39.15 33.03
N ASN A 303 -18.11 -37.85 32.92
CA ASN A 303 -17.28 -37.00 33.78
C ASN A 303 -15.76 -37.12 33.54
N HIS A 304 -15.17 -36.09 32.93
CA HIS A 304 -14.22 -35.23 33.64
C HIS A 304 -13.94 -33.96 32.81
N THR A 305 -14.07 -32.85 33.52
CA THR A 305 -13.75 -31.48 33.13
C THR A 305 -12.23 -31.27 33.00
N LEU A 306 -11.89 -30.25 32.20
CA LEU A 306 -10.64 -29.47 32.20
C LEU A 306 -9.51 -29.94 31.26
N SER A 307 -9.43 -29.33 30.07
CA SER A 307 -8.21 -28.57 29.72
C SER A 307 -8.49 -27.56 28.61
N THR A 308 -8.12 -26.33 28.94
CA THR A 308 -8.23 -25.08 28.20
C THR A 308 -7.42 -25.12 26.90
N THR A 309 -8.09 -25.03 25.76
CA THR A 309 -7.49 -24.46 24.53
C THR A 309 -8.42 -23.36 24.06
N THR A 310 -8.08 -22.13 24.41
CA THR A 310 -8.79 -20.90 24.06
C THR A 310 -8.64 -20.66 22.56
N GLN A 311 -9.50 -21.28 21.75
CA GLN A 311 -9.78 -20.80 20.41
C GLN A 311 -10.64 -19.54 20.55
N MET A 312 -10.11 -18.41 20.09
CA MET A 312 -10.82 -17.15 19.98
C MET A 312 -11.91 -17.28 18.90
N SER A 313 -13.04 -17.84 19.29
CA SER A 313 -14.30 -17.85 18.54
C SER A 313 -14.88 -16.45 18.58
N TYR A 314 -14.88 -15.74 17.46
CA TYR A 314 -15.81 -14.63 17.29
C TYR A 314 -17.19 -15.23 17.06
N ASP A 315 -17.96 -15.34 18.14
CA ASP A 315 -19.31 -15.88 18.14
C ASP A 315 -20.22 -15.03 17.25
N THR A 316 -20.60 -15.60 16.12
CA THR A 316 -21.90 -15.34 15.49
C THR A 316 -22.85 -16.39 16.08
N VAL A 317 -23.66 -15.95 17.04
CA VAL A 317 -24.72 -16.77 17.63
C VAL A 317 -25.71 -17.19 16.54
N GLY A 318 -25.88 -18.51 16.39
CA GLY A 318 -26.97 -19.13 15.64
C GLY A 318 -26.60 -19.64 14.24
N THR A 319 -25.84 -20.74 14.17
CA THR A 319 -25.97 -21.83 13.15
C THR A 319 -24.91 -22.93 13.36
N SER A 320 -24.70 -23.34 14.61
CA SER A 320 -24.07 -24.63 14.91
C SER A 320 -25.00 -25.75 14.41
N LEU A 321 -24.45 -26.68 13.61
CA LEU A 321 -25.06 -27.87 12.96
C LEU A 321 -25.56 -27.72 11.52
N ALA A 322 -25.91 -26.52 11.02
CA ALA A 322 -26.31 -26.34 9.61
C ALA A 322 -25.12 -26.08 8.66
N GLY A 323 -24.00 -25.55 9.16
CA GLY A 323 -22.83 -25.18 8.35
C GLY A 323 -22.04 -26.36 7.76
N ASN A 324 -22.12 -27.54 8.39
CA ASN A 324 -21.43 -28.75 7.93
C ASN A 324 -22.16 -29.44 6.77
N GLN A 325 -23.49 -29.31 6.68
CA GLN A 325 -24.26 -29.87 5.55
C GLN A 325 -24.17 -28.98 4.31
N ALA A 326 -24.09 -27.65 4.48
CA ALA A 326 -23.95 -26.71 3.36
C ALA A 326 -22.59 -26.83 2.63
N HIS A 327 -21.50 -27.18 3.32
CA HIS A 327 -20.18 -27.35 2.69
C HIS A 327 -20.08 -28.62 1.84
N GLN A 328 -20.81 -29.69 2.19
CA GLN A 328 -20.83 -30.92 1.38
C GLN A 328 -21.73 -30.80 0.13
N ALA A 329 -22.77 -29.96 0.18
CA ALA A 329 -23.59 -29.66 -0.98
C ALA A 329 -22.84 -28.86 -2.05
N ILE A 330 -21.92 -27.97 -1.65
CA ILE A 330 -21.14 -27.11 -2.57
C ILE A 330 -20.10 -27.93 -3.36
N ALA A 331 -19.50 -28.94 -2.75
CA ALA A 331 -18.44 -29.76 -3.35
C ALA A 331 -18.91 -30.61 -4.56
N ASN A 332 -20.21 -30.85 -4.69
CA ASN A 332 -20.81 -31.65 -5.78
C ASN A 332 -21.38 -30.82 -6.94
N LEU A 333 -21.27 -29.48 -6.91
CA LEU A 333 -21.72 -28.62 -8.02
C LEU A 333 -20.64 -28.48 -9.11
N PRO A 334 -21.00 -28.13 -10.35
CA PRO A 334 -20.01 -27.84 -11.39
C PRO A 334 -19.05 -26.71 -10.94
N LEU A 335 -17.77 -26.83 -11.27
CA LEU A 335 -16.67 -25.98 -10.78
C LEU A 335 -16.93 -24.46 -10.92
N ARG A 336 -17.67 -24.05 -11.96
CA ARG A 336 -18.09 -22.65 -12.17
C ARG A 336 -19.08 -22.16 -11.11
N GLN A 337 -19.98 -23.02 -10.64
CA GLN A 337 -20.95 -22.69 -9.62
C GLN A 337 -20.32 -22.71 -8.22
N GLN A 338 -19.36 -23.61 -7.98
CA GLN A 338 -18.54 -23.60 -6.76
C GLN A 338 -17.76 -22.29 -6.61
N LEU A 339 -17.08 -21.86 -7.69
CA LEU A 339 -16.37 -20.58 -7.72
C LEU A 339 -17.32 -19.41 -7.48
N LYS A 340 -18.48 -19.37 -8.16
CA LYS A 340 -19.47 -18.30 -7.98
C LYS A 340 -20.00 -18.22 -6.54
N VAL A 341 -20.24 -19.35 -5.89
CA VAL A 341 -20.67 -19.41 -4.48
C VAL A 341 -19.52 -18.98 -3.56
N GLY A 342 -18.28 -19.43 -3.82
CA GLY A 342 -17.10 -19.03 -3.07
C GLY A 342 -16.81 -17.53 -3.14
N PHE A 343 -16.89 -16.93 -4.34
CA PHE A 343 -16.74 -15.48 -4.50
C PHE A 343 -17.85 -14.69 -3.78
N LYS A 344 -19.09 -15.18 -3.80
CA LYS A 344 -20.21 -14.55 -3.09
C LYS A 344 -20.06 -14.63 -1.57
N ASP A 345 -19.62 -15.77 -1.03
CA ASP A 345 -19.36 -15.96 0.40
C ASP A 345 -18.16 -15.13 0.88
N MET A 346 -17.06 -15.14 0.11
CA MET A 346 -15.88 -14.31 0.37
C MET A 346 -16.24 -12.82 0.38
N GLY A 347 -16.99 -12.34 -0.63
CA GLY A 347 -17.43 -10.95 -0.70
C GLY A 347 -18.34 -10.55 0.47
N THR A 348 -19.29 -11.40 0.83
CA THR A 348 -20.22 -11.14 1.95
C THR A 348 -19.48 -11.02 3.29
N ARG A 349 -18.49 -11.88 3.52
CA ARG A 349 -17.68 -11.88 4.75
C ARG A 349 -16.69 -10.73 4.79
N SER A 350 -16.00 -10.46 3.69
CA SER A 350 -15.11 -9.30 3.55
C SER A 350 -15.87 -8.00 3.81
N PHE A 351 -17.08 -7.87 3.26
CA PHE A 351 -17.93 -6.70 3.49
C PHE A 351 -18.42 -6.59 4.94
N SER A 352 -18.75 -7.71 5.59
CA SER A 352 -19.12 -7.73 7.02
C SER A 352 -17.95 -7.27 7.91
N MET A 353 -16.74 -7.76 7.65
CA MET A 353 -15.53 -7.35 8.37
C MET A 353 -15.18 -5.88 8.12
N ALA A 354 -15.26 -5.42 6.87
CA ALA A 354 -15.11 -4.01 6.51
C ALA A 354 -16.05 -3.12 7.31
N LYS A 355 -17.35 -3.48 7.40
CA LYS A 355 -18.32 -2.72 8.22
C LYS A 355 -17.94 -2.67 9.69
N ASN A 356 -17.47 -3.78 10.27
CA ASN A 356 -17.11 -3.84 11.68
C ASN A 356 -15.87 -3.00 11.98
N PHE A 357 -14.81 -3.12 11.18
CA PHE A 357 -13.60 -2.30 11.35
C PHE A 357 -13.85 -0.82 11.06
N GLY A 358 -14.72 -0.51 10.08
CA GLY A 358 -15.13 0.87 9.83
C GLY A 358 -15.88 1.48 11.02
N LYS A 359 -16.78 0.71 11.65
CA LYS A 359 -17.48 1.15 12.89
C LYS A 359 -16.51 1.37 14.04
N VAL A 360 -15.56 0.45 14.25
CA VAL A 360 -14.54 0.57 15.30
C VAL A 360 -13.69 1.82 15.09
N GLY A 361 -13.17 2.03 13.87
CA GLY A 361 -12.34 3.18 13.55
C GLY A 361 -13.09 4.51 13.68
N ALA A 362 -14.33 4.58 13.19
CA ALA A 362 -15.13 5.79 13.30
C ALA A 362 -15.46 6.15 14.77
N LEU A 363 -15.84 5.16 15.58
CA LEU A 363 -16.17 5.36 16.99
C LEU A 363 -14.93 5.76 17.80
N PHE A 364 -13.82 5.03 17.65
CA PHE A 364 -12.60 5.29 18.41
C PHE A 364 -12.09 6.71 18.17
N SER A 365 -11.90 7.09 16.91
CA SER A 365 -11.39 8.42 16.53
C SER A 365 -12.35 9.56 16.91
N GLY A 366 -13.67 9.32 16.77
CA GLY A 366 -14.69 10.30 17.18
C GLY A 366 -14.71 10.54 18.69
N ILE A 367 -14.61 9.47 19.49
CA ILE A 367 -14.63 9.55 20.95
C ILE A 367 -13.32 10.14 21.46
N GLU A 368 -12.18 9.74 20.92
CA GLU A 368 -10.87 10.31 21.27
C GLU A 368 -10.85 11.81 21.02
N CYS A 369 -11.22 12.26 19.81
CA CYS A 369 -11.29 13.68 19.49
C CYS A 369 -12.29 14.45 20.38
N GLY A 370 -13.42 13.83 20.73
CA GLY A 370 -14.38 14.41 21.66
C GLY A 370 -13.81 14.58 23.07
N ILE A 371 -13.08 13.59 23.57
CA ILE A 371 -12.41 13.64 24.88
C ILE A 371 -11.29 14.68 24.87
N GLU A 372 -10.48 14.72 23.82
CA GLU A 372 -9.44 15.74 23.63
C GLU A 372 -10.04 17.15 23.64
N GLY A 373 -11.16 17.35 22.93
CA GLY A 373 -11.89 18.61 22.90
C GLY A 373 -12.42 19.04 24.26
N MET A 374 -12.89 18.10 25.09
CA MET A 374 -13.39 18.39 26.44
C MET A 374 -12.27 18.58 27.48
N ARG A 375 -11.13 17.88 27.35
CA ARG A 375 -10.04 17.91 28.33
C ARG A 375 -8.93 18.90 27.98
N ALA A 376 -8.89 19.40 26.74
CA ALA A 376 -7.86 20.30 26.20
C ALA A 376 -6.41 19.83 26.44
N LYS A 377 -6.22 18.52 26.57
CA LYS A 377 -4.92 17.85 26.76
C LYS A 377 -4.89 16.65 25.82
N ASN A 378 -3.74 16.33 25.24
CA ASN A 378 -3.48 15.06 24.54
C ASN A 378 -2.55 14.22 25.42
N ASP A 379 -3.14 13.28 26.17
CA ASP A 379 -2.43 12.35 27.05
C ASP A 379 -2.86 10.90 26.79
N LEU A 380 -2.07 9.94 27.29
CA LEU A 380 -2.35 8.51 27.18
C LEU A 380 -3.76 8.15 27.71
N ALA A 381 -4.25 8.88 28.71
CA ALA A 381 -5.56 8.65 29.30
C ALA A 381 -6.71 8.90 28.30
N ASN A 382 -6.53 9.77 27.30
CA ASN A 382 -7.52 9.96 26.24
C ASN A 382 -7.70 8.71 25.38
N GLY A 383 -6.61 8.12 24.91
CA GLY A 383 -6.65 6.90 24.09
C GLY A 383 -7.22 5.72 24.87
N VAL A 384 -6.86 5.58 26.15
CA VAL A 384 -7.40 4.55 27.05
C VAL A 384 -8.90 4.73 27.30
N ALA A 385 -9.34 5.96 27.60
CA ALA A 385 -10.75 6.26 27.81
C ALA A 385 -11.58 6.08 26.52
N ALA A 386 -11.05 6.52 25.37
CA ALA A 386 -11.67 6.32 24.07
C ALA A 386 -11.78 4.84 23.70
N GLY A 387 -10.73 4.06 23.97
CA GLY A 387 -10.71 2.61 23.84
C GLY A 387 -11.81 1.97 24.69
N CYS A 388 -11.84 2.26 26.00
CA CYS A 388 -12.87 1.73 26.89
C CYS A 388 -14.29 2.02 26.41
N LEU A 389 -14.59 3.29 26.09
CA LEU A 389 -15.92 3.69 25.64
C LEU A 389 -16.30 3.03 24.31
N THR A 390 -15.36 2.95 23.36
CA THR A 390 -15.59 2.27 22.08
C THR A 390 -15.91 0.80 22.28
N GLY A 391 -15.13 0.09 23.10
CA GLY A 391 -15.34 -1.32 23.41
C GLY A 391 -16.69 -1.56 24.10
N ALA A 392 -17.06 -0.72 25.08
CA ALA A 392 -18.35 -0.82 25.76
C ALA A 392 -19.53 -0.55 24.81
N ILE A 393 -19.44 0.48 23.96
CA ILE A 393 -20.50 0.84 23.00
C ILE A 393 -20.72 -0.28 21.98
N LEU A 394 -19.64 -0.90 21.49
CA LEU A 394 -19.73 -2.00 20.52
C LEU A 394 -20.35 -3.25 21.14
N ALA A 395 -20.07 -3.53 22.42
CA ALA A 395 -20.58 -4.69 23.14
C ALA A 395 -21.94 -4.45 23.84
N LYS A 396 -22.54 -3.26 23.70
CA LYS A 396 -23.77 -2.87 24.43
C LYS A 396 -24.94 -3.85 24.27
N ASN A 397 -25.07 -4.47 23.10
CA ASN A 397 -26.16 -5.40 22.80
C ASN A 397 -25.89 -6.82 23.32
N ALA A 398 -24.67 -7.11 23.78
CA ALA A 398 -24.27 -8.41 24.31
C ALA A 398 -24.35 -8.49 25.85
N GLY A 399 -24.83 -7.42 26.50
CA GLY A 399 -25.07 -7.36 27.95
C GLY A 399 -23.92 -6.71 28.76
N PRO A 400 -24.15 -6.45 30.06
CA PRO A 400 -23.22 -5.65 30.87
C PRO A 400 -21.83 -6.27 31.06
N THR A 401 -21.75 -7.59 31.15
CA THR A 401 -20.47 -8.31 31.26
C THR A 401 -19.64 -8.19 29.98
N ALA A 402 -20.29 -8.26 28.82
CA ALA A 402 -19.64 -8.04 27.53
C ALA A 402 -19.20 -6.58 27.36
N MET A 403 -19.97 -5.60 27.86
CA MET A 403 -19.57 -4.19 27.88
C MET A 403 -18.32 -3.96 28.73
N ALA A 404 -18.28 -4.54 29.93
CA ALA A 404 -17.13 -4.43 30.82
C ALA A 404 -15.88 -5.10 30.20
N GLY A 405 -16.04 -6.31 29.66
CA GLY A 405 -14.97 -7.01 28.95
C GLY A 405 -14.48 -6.26 27.72
N GLY A 406 -15.41 -5.71 26.92
CA GLY A 406 -15.10 -4.88 25.76
C GLY A 406 -14.34 -3.61 26.12
N CYS A 407 -14.77 -2.91 27.18
CA CYS A 407 -14.05 -1.74 27.69
C CYS A 407 -12.62 -2.11 28.11
N ALA A 408 -12.45 -3.13 28.95
CA ALA A 408 -11.13 -3.53 29.44
C ALA A 408 -10.18 -3.91 28.29
N ALA A 409 -10.66 -4.71 27.32
CA ALA A 409 -9.87 -5.15 26.19
C ALA A 409 -9.42 -3.98 25.29
N PHE A 410 -10.35 -3.09 24.91
CA PHE A 410 -10.01 -1.96 24.06
C PHE A 410 -9.17 -0.90 24.79
N ALA A 411 -9.40 -0.68 26.09
CA ALA A 411 -8.57 0.21 26.90
C ALA A 411 -7.11 -0.27 26.95
N ALA A 412 -6.90 -1.56 27.20
CA ALA A 412 -5.57 -2.16 27.24
C ALA A 412 -4.88 -2.12 25.86
N PHE A 413 -5.62 -2.42 24.80
CA PHE A 413 -5.10 -2.35 23.43
C PHE A 413 -4.70 -0.92 23.06
N SER A 414 -5.55 0.07 23.34
CA SER A 414 -5.23 1.48 23.11
C SER A 414 -4.02 1.93 23.91
N ALA A 415 -3.91 1.54 25.19
CA ALA A 415 -2.73 1.84 26.02
C ALA A 415 -1.44 1.30 25.39
N ALA A 416 -1.47 0.06 24.90
CA ALA A 416 -0.31 -0.59 24.30
C ALA A 416 0.14 0.11 23.01
N ILE A 417 -0.79 0.46 22.13
CA ILE A 417 -0.48 1.18 20.88
C ILE A 417 0.06 2.58 21.19
N ASP A 418 -0.58 3.31 22.09
CA ASP A 418 -0.16 4.65 22.47
C ASP A 418 1.19 4.67 23.17
N ALA A 419 1.49 3.64 23.98
CA ALA A 419 2.81 3.46 24.59
C ALA A 419 3.87 3.15 23.54
N TYR A 420 3.58 2.23 22.62
CA TYR A 420 4.47 1.88 21.51
C TYR A 420 4.79 3.08 20.61
N MET A 421 3.77 3.90 20.28
CA MET A 421 3.97 5.11 19.46
C MET A 421 4.72 6.24 20.17
N ARG A 422 4.76 6.25 21.51
CA ARG A 422 5.45 7.26 22.33
C ARG A 422 6.82 6.81 22.83
N GLN A 423 7.25 5.58 22.56
CA GLN A 423 8.60 5.15 22.90
C GLN A 423 9.62 5.96 22.08
N PRO A 424 10.60 6.62 22.73
CA PRO A 424 11.71 7.21 21.99
C PRO A 424 12.44 6.06 21.28
N GLY A 425 12.70 6.21 19.98
CA GLY A 425 13.53 5.26 19.26
C GLY A 425 14.94 5.37 19.80
N ASP A 426 15.49 4.25 20.30
CA ASP A 426 16.88 4.17 20.73
C ASP A 426 17.78 4.60 19.56
N GLU A 427 18.53 5.69 19.74
CA GLU A 427 19.57 6.16 18.80
C GLU A 427 20.83 5.30 18.88
#